data_AF-A0A2A7UMA4-F1
#
_entry.id   AF-A0A2A7UMA4-F1
#
_cell.length_a   1.000
_cell.length_b   1.000
_cell.length_c   1.000
_cell.angle_alpha   90.00
_cell.angle_beta   90.00
_cell.angle_gamma   90.00
#
_symmetry.space_group_name_H-M   'P 1'
#
loop_
_entity.id
_entity.type
_entity.pdbx_description
1 polymer ?
#
loop_
_entity_poly.entity_id
_entity_poly.type
_entity_poly.pdbx_seq_one_letter_code
_entity_poly.pdbx_strand_id
1 'polypeptide(L)'
;MIGLRLPTTVVTTTVLAGALCLSCVGPATAQPEVAGQSCPALWILGVQGTSESSPGASATADSGMLGHLLGPVAADDPNLVQRTYIAYPASFGGAPGTGGGTDPYSASANAGLNALLSASEDVAATCPATSQAVVGYSQGAQIVSGFAQMVGAGEGPVAPARVAAVILYSDPDRAPGSPVITGRPGQTTPDPVPGTSGAAVSRINLTSAVASGGGIATSAGVDYGALTGRVADICVEGDLSCSAPDRAAMLRVAAQLAAQADLRDPIAAVASIQTLLSSALGDAWTTVVLDDFQIGPGTIAYVPAASLAQRLTDAADSRTPAPGPAEIAAANARWAEISATVAANPLTTLPPLAAGLSAAWGQLVADNADLIDPAVWLRYTDIPARHTGYVASGHIASGAAWLTAAAHDLAGANQ
;
A
#
# COMPACT_ATOMS: atom_id res chain seq x y z
N MET A 1 -49.77 65.17 -3.10
CA MET A 1 -51.17 65.08 -3.59
C MET A 1 -51.35 63.70 -4.21
N ILE A 2 -52.36 62.95 -3.74
CA ILE A 2 -53.11 61.88 -4.44
C ILE A 2 -52.25 60.66 -4.88
N GLY A 3 -52.57 59.40 -4.59
CA GLY A 3 -53.76 58.79 -4.03
C GLY A 3 -53.63 57.26 -4.15
N LEU A 4 -54.14 56.59 -3.13
CA LEU A 4 -54.20 55.15 -2.84
C LEU A 4 -54.99 54.35 -3.90
N ARG A 5 -54.59 53.09 -4.22
CA ARG A 5 -55.46 51.89 -4.37
C ARG A 5 -54.67 50.57 -4.26
N LEU A 6 -55.04 49.72 -3.29
CA LEU A 6 -54.78 48.28 -3.25
C LEU A 6 -55.70 47.54 -4.26
N PRO A 7 -55.42 46.28 -4.65
CA PRO A 7 -56.13 45.16 -3.98
C PRO A 7 -55.29 43.89 -3.70
N THR A 8 -55.55 43.34 -2.52
CA THR A 8 -55.84 41.93 -2.19
C THR A 8 -55.06 40.80 -2.89
N THR A 9 -54.21 40.10 -2.11
CA THR A 9 -53.78 38.74 -2.43
C THR A 9 -54.26 37.79 -1.34
N VAL A 10 -54.93 36.74 -1.79
CA VAL A 10 -55.57 35.67 -1.02
C VAL A 10 -54.50 34.86 -0.28
N VAL A 11 -54.71 34.68 1.04
CA VAL A 11 -53.93 33.75 1.86
C VAL A 11 -54.62 32.39 1.80
N THR A 12 -54.01 31.43 1.11
CA THR A 12 -54.38 30.02 1.19
C THR A 12 -53.60 29.35 2.32
N THR A 13 -54.25 29.23 3.49
CA THR A 13 -53.81 28.39 4.60
C THR A 13 -53.90 26.91 4.21
N THR A 14 -52.76 26.24 4.07
CA THR A 14 -52.69 24.78 4.01
C THR A 14 -52.50 24.24 5.43
N VAL A 15 -53.50 23.51 5.93
CA VAL A 15 -53.47 22.83 7.22
C VAL A 15 -52.59 21.58 7.08
N LEU A 16 -51.43 21.56 7.75
CA LEU A 16 -50.63 20.34 7.92
C LEU A 16 -51.18 19.57 9.12
N ALA A 17 -52.03 18.58 8.87
CA ALA A 17 -52.46 17.62 9.88
C ALA A 17 -51.32 16.63 10.14
N GLY A 18 -50.89 16.53 11.40
CA GLY A 18 -49.89 15.57 11.84
C GLY A 18 -50.39 14.13 11.77
N ALA A 19 -49.53 13.25 11.26
CA ALA A 19 -49.61 11.82 11.49
C ALA A 19 -48.25 11.35 12.03
N LEU A 20 -48.25 10.94 13.31
CA LEU A 20 -47.17 10.15 13.88
C LEU A 20 -47.12 8.82 13.12
N CYS A 21 -46.10 8.60 12.30
CA CYS A 21 -45.74 7.25 11.86
C CYS A 21 -44.71 6.69 12.83
N LEU A 22 -45.16 5.75 13.67
CA LEU A 22 -44.32 4.80 14.36
C LEU A 22 -43.40 4.12 13.34
N SER A 23 -42.11 4.10 13.65
CA SER A 23 -41.09 3.30 12.98
C SER A 23 -41.46 1.81 12.96
N CYS A 24 -41.86 1.31 11.79
CA CYS A 24 -41.93 -0.12 11.50
C CYS A 24 -40.50 -0.60 11.19
N VAL A 25 -39.91 -1.33 12.13
CA VAL A 25 -38.76 -2.20 11.86
C VAL A 25 -39.29 -3.35 11.00
N GLY A 26 -39.15 -3.24 9.69
CA GLY A 26 -39.43 -4.35 8.79
C GLY A 26 -38.33 -5.42 8.93
N PRO A 27 -38.67 -6.72 8.84
CA PRO A 27 -37.64 -7.74 8.74
C PRO A 27 -36.81 -7.50 7.47
N ALA A 28 -35.49 -7.57 7.58
CA ALA A 28 -34.60 -7.60 6.43
C ALA A 28 -35.03 -8.77 5.55
N THR A 29 -35.58 -8.47 4.37
CA THR A 29 -35.90 -9.48 3.37
C THR A 29 -34.57 -9.99 2.83
N ALA A 30 -34.20 -11.23 3.17
CA ALA A 30 -33.12 -11.92 2.51
C ALA A 30 -33.40 -11.95 1.01
N GLN A 31 -32.48 -11.42 0.20
CA GLN A 31 -32.54 -11.61 -1.25
C GLN A 31 -32.48 -13.11 -1.55
N PRO A 32 -33.28 -13.62 -2.51
CA PRO A 32 -33.23 -15.03 -2.87
C PRO A 32 -31.81 -15.40 -3.30
N GLU A 33 -31.27 -16.49 -2.74
CA GLU A 33 -30.08 -17.15 -3.28
C GLU A 33 -30.29 -17.37 -4.78
N VAL A 34 -29.30 -16.95 -5.59
CA VAL A 34 -29.24 -17.32 -6.99
C VAL A 34 -29.09 -18.84 -7.03
N ALA A 35 -30.17 -19.54 -7.37
CA ALA A 35 -30.21 -20.99 -7.40
C ALA A 35 -29.10 -21.54 -8.31
N GLY A 36 -28.10 -22.19 -7.69
CA GLY A 36 -27.04 -22.92 -8.40
C GLY A 36 -25.59 -22.55 -8.05
N GLN A 37 -25.33 -21.53 -7.22
CA GLN A 37 -23.97 -21.23 -6.73
C GLN A 37 -23.95 -21.30 -5.20
N SER A 38 -23.34 -22.33 -4.63
CA SER A 38 -23.07 -22.38 -3.19
C SER A 38 -21.92 -21.41 -2.88
N CYS A 39 -22.25 -20.28 -2.26
CA CYS A 39 -21.26 -19.30 -1.81
C CYS A 39 -20.40 -19.91 -0.69
N PRO A 40 -19.06 -19.80 -0.76
CA PRO A 40 -18.16 -20.34 0.26
C PRO A 40 -18.22 -19.48 1.54
N ALA A 41 -17.78 -20.03 2.67
CA ALA A 41 -17.59 -19.23 3.88
C ALA A 41 -16.47 -18.18 3.68
N LEU A 42 -15.39 -18.59 3.00
CA LEU A 42 -14.22 -17.78 2.70
C LEU A 42 -13.92 -17.78 1.18
N TRP A 43 -13.76 -16.61 0.59
CA TRP A 43 -13.21 -16.44 -0.75
C TRP A 43 -11.82 -15.84 -0.68
N ILE A 44 -10.81 -16.50 -1.26
CA ILE A 44 -9.43 -16.02 -1.22
C ILE A 44 -9.07 -15.33 -2.54
N LEU A 45 -8.64 -14.08 -2.48
CA LEU A 45 -8.12 -13.33 -3.62
C LEU A 45 -6.59 -13.37 -3.59
N GLY A 46 -5.98 -14.08 -4.54
CA GLY A 46 -4.53 -14.24 -4.66
C GLY A 46 -3.92 -13.30 -5.69
N VAL A 47 -2.95 -12.48 -5.30
CA VAL A 47 -2.20 -11.59 -6.20
C VAL A 47 -0.76 -12.07 -6.32
N GLN A 48 -0.45 -12.57 -7.51
CA GLN A 48 0.84 -13.15 -7.86
C GLN A 48 1.96 -12.10 -7.89
N GLY A 49 3.22 -12.55 -7.88
CA GLY A 49 4.36 -11.68 -8.06
C GLY A 49 4.61 -11.30 -9.53
N THR A 50 5.62 -10.45 -9.73
CA THR A 50 6.11 -10.13 -11.08
C THR A 50 6.43 -11.40 -11.86
N SER A 51 6.04 -11.44 -13.14
CA SER A 51 6.15 -12.58 -14.08
C SER A 51 5.30 -13.82 -13.79
N GLU A 52 4.51 -13.83 -12.71
CA GLU A 52 3.67 -14.97 -12.31
C GLU A 52 2.18 -14.79 -12.67
N SER A 53 1.84 -13.72 -13.40
CA SER A 53 0.51 -13.42 -13.92
C SER A 53 0.60 -12.74 -15.30
N SER A 54 -0.55 -12.55 -15.94
CA SER A 54 -0.73 -11.74 -17.15
C SER A 54 -2.20 -11.31 -17.25
N PRO A 55 -2.58 -10.37 -18.15
CA PRO A 55 -3.98 -9.98 -18.35
C PRO A 55 -4.91 -11.13 -18.79
N GLY A 56 -4.34 -12.21 -19.36
CA GLY A 56 -5.06 -13.42 -19.75
C GLY A 56 -4.83 -14.61 -18.82
N ALA A 57 -4.25 -14.40 -17.63
CA ALA A 57 -4.02 -15.47 -16.66
C ALA A 57 -5.34 -16.10 -16.20
N SER A 58 -5.32 -17.41 -15.93
CA SER A 58 -6.50 -18.10 -15.41
C SER A 58 -6.79 -17.66 -13.98
N ALA A 59 -8.05 -17.33 -13.72
CA ALA A 59 -8.55 -16.99 -12.40
C ALA A 59 -8.52 -18.16 -11.41
N THR A 60 -8.37 -19.42 -11.87
CA THR A 60 -8.54 -20.60 -11.01
C THR A 60 -7.40 -21.61 -11.10
N ALA A 61 -6.41 -21.40 -11.96
CA ALA A 61 -5.27 -22.31 -12.09
C ALA A 61 -4.24 -22.04 -10.98
N ASP A 62 -3.93 -23.06 -10.18
CA ASP A 62 -2.83 -23.00 -9.20
C ASP A 62 -1.49 -22.87 -9.93
N SER A 63 -0.91 -21.67 -9.89
CA SER A 63 0.32 -21.33 -10.58
C SER A 63 1.18 -20.37 -9.74
N GLY A 64 2.44 -20.18 -10.12
CA GLY A 64 3.41 -19.33 -9.40
C GLY A 64 3.54 -19.68 -7.92
N MET A 65 4.06 -18.73 -7.13
CA MET A 65 4.29 -18.94 -5.70
C MET A 65 2.99 -19.25 -4.94
N LEU A 66 1.93 -18.46 -5.14
CA LEU A 66 0.69 -18.65 -4.37
C LEU A 66 -0.10 -19.89 -4.76
N GLY A 67 0.18 -20.51 -5.91
CA GLY A 67 -0.32 -21.84 -6.29
C GLY A 67 0.00 -22.92 -5.26
N HIS A 68 1.19 -22.85 -4.67
CA HIS A 68 1.64 -23.79 -3.64
C HIS A 68 0.93 -23.61 -2.29
N LEU A 69 0.28 -22.46 -2.07
CA LEU A 69 -0.43 -22.13 -0.85
C LEU A 69 -1.94 -22.31 -1.03
N LEU A 70 -2.53 -21.65 -2.02
CA LEU A 70 -3.98 -21.56 -2.16
C LEU A 70 -4.60 -22.83 -2.75
N GLY A 71 -3.89 -23.55 -3.62
CA GLY A 71 -4.35 -24.81 -4.19
C GLY A 71 -4.66 -25.86 -3.13
N PRO A 72 -3.70 -26.22 -2.26
CA PRO A 72 -3.92 -27.13 -1.15
C PRO A 72 -5.04 -26.67 -0.21
N VAL A 73 -5.07 -25.38 0.18
CA VAL A 73 -6.12 -24.84 1.07
C VAL A 73 -7.52 -25.01 0.48
N ALA A 74 -7.69 -24.72 -0.81
CA ALA A 74 -8.99 -24.88 -1.48
C ALA A 74 -9.35 -26.36 -1.70
N ALA A 75 -8.36 -27.24 -1.89
CA ALA A 75 -8.58 -28.68 -2.09
C ALA A 75 -8.95 -29.40 -0.80
N ASP A 76 -8.46 -28.95 0.35
CA ASP A 76 -8.77 -29.53 1.66
C ASP A 76 -10.22 -29.25 2.09
N ASP A 77 -10.74 -28.04 1.81
CA ASP A 77 -12.10 -27.63 2.19
C ASP A 77 -12.90 -26.98 1.03
N PRO A 78 -13.20 -27.72 -0.06
CA PRO A 78 -13.79 -27.15 -1.29
C PRO A 78 -15.21 -26.61 -1.13
N ASN A 79 -15.89 -26.95 -0.03
CA ASN A 79 -17.21 -26.43 0.31
C ASN A 79 -17.15 -25.13 1.14
N LEU A 80 -16.02 -24.87 1.81
CA LEU A 80 -15.84 -23.70 2.68
C LEU A 80 -14.99 -22.61 2.02
N VAL A 81 -14.12 -23.00 1.09
CA VAL A 81 -13.13 -22.14 0.47
C VAL A 81 -13.28 -22.14 -1.04
N GLN A 82 -13.33 -20.95 -1.64
CA GLN A 82 -12.98 -20.75 -3.05
C GLN A 82 -11.81 -19.77 -3.15
N ARG A 83 -11.14 -19.75 -4.30
CA ARG A 83 -10.04 -18.83 -4.55
C ARG A 83 -10.09 -18.30 -5.98
N THR A 84 -9.66 -17.06 -6.15
CA THR A 84 -9.46 -16.39 -7.44
C THR A 84 -8.05 -15.82 -7.50
N TYR A 85 -7.32 -16.07 -8.58
CA TYR A 85 -6.07 -15.38 -8.89
C TYR A 85 -6.36 -14.12 -9.70
N ILE A 86 -5.79 -13.00 -9.28
CA ILE A 86 -5.99 -11.71 -9.96
C ILE A 86 -5.15 -11.66 -11.24
N ALA A 87 -5.83 -11.55 -12.38
CA ALA A 87 -5.19 -11.37 -13.67
C ALA A 87 -4.79 -9.90 -13.86
N TYR A 88 -3.49 -9.66 -14.00
CA TYR A 88 -2.91 -8.32 -14.19
C TYR A 88 -1.55 -8.41 -14.90
N PRO A 89 -0.98 -7.29 -15.40
CA PRO A 89 0.25 -7.31 -16.21
C PRO A 89 1.44 -8.03 -15.57
N ALA A 90 1.61 -7.91 -14.26
CA ALA A 90 2.71 -8.50 -13.50
C ALA A 90 4.10 -8.20 -14.06
N SER A 91 4.32 -6.98 -14.56
CA SER A 91 5.54 -6.58 -15.27
C SER A 91 6.46 -5.68 -14.45
N PHE A 92 7.71 -5.57 -14.92
CA PHE A 92 8.74 -4.69 -14.37
C PHE A 92 9.50 -4.00 -15.51
N GLY A 93 8.79 -3.23 -16.33
CA GLY A 93 9.39 -2.38 -17.37
C GLY A 93 10.17 -3.12 -18.46
N GLY A 94 10.01 -4.44 -18.61
CA GLY A 94 10.84 -5.25 -19.52
C GLY A 94 12.26 -5.52 -19.00
N ALA A 95 12.51 -5.37 -17.69
CA ALA A 95 13.80 -5.65 -17.09
C ALA A 95 14.26 -7.10 -17.40
N PRO A 96 15.55 -7.31 -17.72
CA PRO A 96 16.06 -8.65 -17.97
C PRO A 96 15.81 -9.59 -16.79
N GLY A 97 15.18 -10.73 -17.05
CA GLY A 97 14.88 -11.74 -16.03
C GLY A 97 13.55 -11.57 -15.30
N THR A 98 12.73 -10.58 -15.62
CA THR A 98 11.42 -10.33 -14.98
C THR A 98 10.22 -10.69 -15.86
N GLY A 99 10.37 -11.66 -16.76
CA GLY A 99 9.33 -12.08 -17.70
C GLY A 99 9.22 -11.21 -18.95
N GLY A 100 8.17 -11.43 -19.76
CA GLY A 100 7.98 -10.77 -21.06
C GLY A 100 7.16 -9.47 -21.01
N GLY A 101 6.63 -9.09 -19.85
CA GLY A 101 5.80 -7.90 -19.70
C GLY A 101 6.64 -6.62 -19.75
N THR A 102 6.17 -5.62 -20.49
CA THR A 102 6.92 -4.37 -20.74
C THR A 102 6.44 -3.16 -19.97
N ASP A 103 5.27 -3.21 -19.36
CA ASP A 103 4.75 -2.04 -18.64
C ASP A 103 5.64 -1.74 -17.42
N PRO A 104 5.91 -0.46 -17.10
CA PRO A 104 6.61 -0.09 -15.88
C PRO A 104 5.97 -0.75 -14.65
N TYR A 105 6.80 -1.07 -13.65
CA TYR A 105 6.34 -1.73 -12.43
C TYR A 105 5.19 -0.96 -11.76
N SER A 106 5.29 0.37 -11.68
CA SER A 106 4.24 1.22 -11.08
C SER A 106 2.92 1.14 -11.83
N ALA A 107 2.95 1.14 -13.17
CA ALA A 107 1.77 0.96 -14.01
C ALA A 107 1.16 -0.44 -13.84
N SER A 108 2.00 -1.48 -13.78
CA SER A 108 1.57 -2.86 -13.50
C SER A 108 0.90 -2.98 -12.14
N ALA A 109 1.51 -2.43 -11.09
CA ALA A 109 0.97 -2.46 -9.73
C ALA A 109 -0.38 -1.73 -9.65
N ASN A 110 -0.50 -0.54 -10.26
CA ASN A 110 -1.75 0.21 -10.30
C ASN A 110 -2.86 -0.56 -11.04
N ALA A 111 -2.55 -1.20 -12.16
CA ALA A 111 -3.50 -2.05 -12.87
C ALA A 111 -3.93 -3.27 -12.01
N GLY A 112 -2.99 -3.87 -11.29
CA GLY A 112 -3.26 -4.97 -10.36
C GLY A 112 -4.14 -4.58 -9.18
N LEU A 113 -3.92 -3.40 -8.59
CA LEU A 113 -4.78 -2.87 -7.53
C LEU A 113 -6.21 -2.66 -8.03
N ASN A 114 -6.38 -2.04 -9.19
CA ASN A 114 -7.71 -1.86 -9.79
C ASN A 114 -8.40 -3.20 -10.07
N ALA A 115 -7.66 -4.20 -10.58
CA ALA A 115 -8.19 -5.53 -10.82
C ALA A 115 -8.59 -6.25 -9.51
N LEU A 116 -7.79 -6.11 -8.45
CA LEU A 116 -8.11 -6.66 -7.12
C LEU A 116 -9.35 -5.99 -6.51
N LEU A 117 -9.46 -4.66 -6.59
CA LEU A 117 -10.63 -3.92 -6.13
C LEU A 117 -11.90 -4.40 -6.85
N SER A 118 -11.86 -4.51 -8.18
CA SER A 118 -12.97 -5.02 -8.99
C SER A 118 -13.35 -6.45 -8.61
N ALA A 119 -12.37 -7.35 -8.47
CA ALA A 119 -12.64 -8.74 -8.09
C ALA A 119 -13.26 -8.85 -6.68
N SER A 120 -12.82 -7.99 -5.74
CA SER A 120 -13.41 -7.92 -4.40
C SER A 120 -14.87 -7.44 -4.44
N GLU A 121 -15.19 -6.44 -5.28
CA GLU A 121 -16.57 -5.99 -5.51
C GLU A 121 -17.43 -7.11 -6.10
N ASP A 122 -16.92 -7.82 -7.10
CA ASP A 122 -17.64 -8.92 -7.76
C ASP A 122 -17.98 -10.06 -6.80
N VAL A 123 -17.03 -10.44 -5.92
CA VAL A 123 -17.26 -11.43 -4.87
C VAL A 123 -18.33 -10.93 -3.89
N ALA A 124 -18.24 -9.68 -3.44
CA ALA A 124 -19.21 -9.11 -2.50
C ALA A 124 -20.62 -8.99 -3.09
N ALA A 125 -20.73 -8.69 -4.38
CA ALA A 125 -22.01 -8.61 -5.09
C ALA A 125 -22.63 -9.99 -5.32
N THR A 126 -21.80 -10.98 -5.67
CA THR A 126 -22.25 -12.35 -5.96
C THR A 126 -22.58 -13.12 -4.69
N CYS A 127 -21.76 -12.95 -3.65
CA CYS A 127 -21.87 -13.65 -2.37
C CYS A 127 -21.77 -12.68 -1.17
N PRO A 128 -22.84 -11.92 -0.87
CA PRO A 128 -22.81 -10.88 0.17
C PRO A 128 -22.46 -11.41 1.58
N ALA A 129 -22.75 -12.69 1.84
CA ALA A 129 -22.49 -13.37 3.10
C ALA A 129 -21.11 -14.06 3.16
N THR A 130 -20.34 -14.10 2.06
CA THR A 130 -18.96 -14.63 2.02
C THR A 130 -17.92 -13.62 2.49
N SER A 131 -17.08 -14.01 3.46
CA SER A 131 -15.93 -13.19 3.86
C SER A 131 -14.78 -13.42 2.88
N GLN A 132 -13.89 -12.44 2.78
CA GLN A 132 -12.75 -12.49 1.88
C GLN A 132 -11.44 -12.64 2.65
N ALA A 133 -10.48 -13.38 2.11
CA ALA A 133 -9.09 -13.26 2.49
C ALA A 133 -8.29 -12.79 1.28
N VAL A 134 -7.21 -12.04 1.50
CA VAL A 134 -6.41 -11.50 0.40
C VAL A 134 -4.94 -11.84 0.64
N VAL A 135 -4.30 -12.46 -0.34
CA VAL A 135 -2.93 -12.96 -0.22
C VAL A 135 -2.10 -12.42 -1.37
N GLY A 136 -0.96 -11.80 -1.06
CA GLY A 136 -0.09 -11.21 -2.06
C GLY A 136 1.35 -11.70 -1.93
N TYR A 137 2.08 -11.74 -3.05
CA TYR A 137 3.51 -12.04 -3.08
C TYR A 137 4.30 -11.02 -3.91
N SER A 138 5.41 -10.52 -3.37
CA SER A 138 6.31 -9.57 -4.06
C SER A 138 5.53 -8.34 -4.58
N GLN A 139 5.50 -8.06 -5.89
CA GLN A 139 4.63 -7.01 -6.46
C GLN A 139 3.15 -7.18 -6.05
N GLY A 140 2.65 -8.42 -6.01
CA GLY A 140 1.31 -8.73 -5.53
C GLY A 140 1.11 -8.43 -4.05
N ALA A 141 2.14 -8.58 -3.21
CA ALA A 141 2.08 -8.17 -1.81
C ALA A 141 1.92 -6.65 -1.68
N GLN A 142 2.62 -5.87 -2.50
CA GLN A 142 2.43 -4.43 -2.55
C GLN A 142 0.99 -4.04 -2.92
N ILE A 143 0.44 -4.69 -3.95
CA ILE A 143 -0.95 -4.50 -4.40
C ILE A 143 -1.94 -4.79 -3.26
N VAL A 144 -1.74 -5.91 -2.57
CA VAL A 144 -2.59 -6.32 -1.44
C VAL A 144 -2.42 -5.39 -0.23
N SER A 145 -1.22 -4.87 0.01
CA SER A 145 -0.91 -3.87 1.03
C SER A 145 -1.74 -2.59 0.80
N GLY A 146 -1.76 -2.08 -0.45
CA GLY A 146 -2.60 -0.94 -0.84
C GLY A 146 -4.11 -1.21 -0.70
N PHE A 147 -4.57 -2.39 -1.12
CA PHE A 147 -5.97 -2.80 -0.91
C PHE A 147 -6.35 -2.83 0.58
N ALA A 148 -5.48 -3.42 1.42
CA ALA A 148 -5.71 -3.53 2.85
C ALA A 148 -5.71 -2.16 3.53
N GLN A 149 -4.87 -1.23 3.08
CA GLN A 149 -4.90 0.16 3.56
C GLN A 149 -6.27 0.82 3.27
N MET A 150 -6.75 0.73 2.02
CA MET A 150 -8.05 1.31 1.63
C MET A 150 -9.20 0.68 2.42
N VAL A 151 -9.27 -0.65 2.51
CA VAL A 151 -10.33 -1.34 3.26
C VAL A 151 -10.23 -1.02 4.76
N GLY A 152 -9.03 -0.98 5.32
CA GLY A 152 -8.76 -0.64 6.71
C GLY A 152 -9.19 0.78 7.10
N ALA A 153 -9.09 1.73 6.16
CA ALA A 153 -9.58 3.09 6.28
C ALA A 153 -11.10 3.24 6.04
N GLY A 154 -11.77 2.18 5.57
CA GLY A 154 -13.19 2.22 5.21
C GLY A 154 -13.45 2.82 3.82
N GLU A 155 -12.42 2.94 2.99
CA GLU A 155 -12.46 3.49 1.63
C GLU A 155 -12.48 2.39 0.55
N GLY A 156 -12.34 1.13 0.97
CA GLY A 156 -12.32 -0.03 0.07
C GLY A 156 -13.71 -0.54 -0.33
N PRO A 157 -13.76 -1.51 -1.26
CA PRO A 157 -15.00 -2.01 -1.86
C PRO A 157 -15.86 -2.85 -0.90
N VAL A 158 -15.29 -3.25 0.24
CA VAL A 158 -15.95 -4.04 1.27
C VAL A 158 -15.64 -3.47 2.64
N ALA A 159 -16.55 -3.65 3.59
CA ALA A 159 -16.29 -3.27 4.97
C ALA A 159 -15.13 -4.10 5.55
N PRO A 160 -14.23 -3.52 6.37
CA PRO A 160 -13.12 -4.26 6.98
C PRO A 160 -13.54 -5.45 7.85
N ALA A 161 -14.79 -5.52 8.29
CA ALA A 161 -15.34 -6.71 8.98
C ALA A 161 -15.52 -7.93 8.05
N ARG A 162 -15.58 -7.72 6.73
CA ARG A 162 -15.73 -8.76 5.70
C ARG A 162 -14.39 -9.33 5.22
N VAL A 163 -13.26 -8.78 5.67
CA VAL A 163 -11.92 -9.30 5.36
C VAL A 163 -11.41 -10.10 6.55
N ALA A 164 -11.34 -11.42 6.40
CA ALA A 164 -10.97 -12.36 7.45
C ALA A 164 -9.46 -12.40 7.73
N ALA A 165 -8.65 -12.30 6.68
CA ALA A 165 -7.19 -12.35 6.76
C ALA A 165 -6.56 -11.62 5.56
N VAL A 166 -5.44 -10.93 5.81
CA VAL A 166 -4.54 -10.42 4.78
C VAL A 166 -3.16 -11.01 5.04
N ILE A 167 -2.54 -11.63 4.03
CA ILE A 167 -1.21 -12.21 4.15
C ILE A 167 -0.32 -11.68 3.03
N LEU A 168 0.76 -11.03 3.40
CA LEU A 168 1.73 -10.42 2.51
C LEU A 168 3.03 -11.23 2.60
N TYR A 169 3.53 -11.70 1.47
CA TYR A 169 4.85 -12.32 1.37
C TYR A 169 5.76 -11.41 0.56
N SER A 170 6.94 -11.08 1.10
CA SER A 170 7.89 -10.23 0.38
C SER A 170 7.36 -8.81 0.07
N ASP A 171 6.60 -8.18 0.97
CA ASP A 171 6.00 -6.85 0.75
C ASP A 171 7.07 -5.75 0.52
N PRO A 172 7.13 -5.14 -0.69
CA PRO A 172 7.98 -3.97 -0.97
C PRO A 172 7.70 -2.75 -0.09
N ASP A 173 6.50 -2.65 0.50
CA ASP A 173 6.10 -1.53 1.34
C ASP A 173 6.27 -1.79 2.84
N ARG A 174 6.74 -2.98 3.22
CA ARG A 174 6.93 -3.41 4.62
C ARG A 174 7.58 -2.32 5.46
N ALA A 175 6.96 -1.94 6.57
CA ALA A 175 7.52 -0.96 7.47
C ALA A 175 8.85 -1.46 8.08
N PRO A 176 9.86 -0.59 8.27
CA PRO A 176 11.10 -0.97 8.94
C PRO A 176 10.84 -1.60 10.32
N GLY A 177 11.39 -2.80 10.54
CA GLY A 177 11.21 -3.54 11.80
C GLY A 177 9.77 -3.98 12.10
N SER A 178 8.86 -3.97 11.11
CA SER A 178 7.47 -4.38 11.31
C SER A 178 7.37 -5.78 11.92
N PRO A 179 6.55 -5.99 12.97
CA PRO A 179 6.24 -7.33 13.47
C PRO A 179 5.50 -8.15 12.40
N VAL A 180 5.52 -9.49 12.55
CA VAL A 180 4.82 -10.38 11.59
C VAL A 180 3.32 -10.07 11.52
N ILE A 181 2.66 -9.80 12.65
CA ILE A 181 1.29 -9.28 12.65
C ILE A 181 1.38 -7.75 12.75
N THR A 182 1.13 -7.07 11.64
CA THR A 182 1.37 -5.63 11.54
C THR A 182 0.55 -4.85 12.57
N GLY A 183 1.21 -3.89 13.24
CA GLY A 183 0.62 -3.10 14.31
C GLY A 183 0.43 -3.82 15.65
N ARG A 184 0.88 -5.09 15.78
CA ARG A 184 0.80 -5.88 17.02
C ARG A 184 2.17 -6.46 17.44
N PRO A 185 3.10 -5.64 17.96
CA PRO A 185 4.41 -6.11 18.38
C PRO A 185 4.33 -7.25 19.42
N GLY A 186 5.04 -8.35 19.17
CA GLY A 186 5.09 -9.52 20.06
C GLY A 186 3.87 -10.45 19.97
N GLN A 187 2.82 -10.09 19.24
CA GLN A 187 1.69 -10.98 18.97
C GLN A 187 2.07 -11.98 17.88
N THR A 188 1.72 -13.25 18.09
CA THR A 188 1.99 -14.32 17.13
C THR A 188 0.73 -15.04 16.66
N THR A 189 -0.42 -14.81 17.31
CA THR A 189 -1.72 -15.34 16.91
C THR A 189 -2.57 -14.22 16.30
N PRO A 190 -3.12 -14.36 15.09
CA PRO A 190 -3.97 -13.34 14.49
C PRO A 190 -5.22 -13.05 15.32
N ASP A 191 -5.75 -11.83 15.20
CA ASP A 191 -7.03 -11.48 15.80
C ASP A 191 -8.16 -12.30 15.14
N PRO A 192 -9.20 -12.70 15.90
CA PRO A 192 -10.34 -13.44 15.35
C PRO A 192 -11.03 -12.73 14.19
N VAL A 193 -11.64 -13.50 13.30
CA VAL A 193 -12.52 -12.96 12.26
C VAL A 193 -13.73 -12.31 12.95
N PRO A 194 -14.08 -11.04 12.66
CA PRO A 194 -15.21 -10.39 13.29
C PRO A 194 -16.51 -11.17 13.13
N GLY A 195 -17.27 -11.29 14.23
CA GLY A 195 -18.51 -12.06 14.26
C GLY A 195 -18.33 -13.57 14.47
N THR A 196 -17.10 -14.06 14.63
CA THR A 196 -16.81 -15.46 14.95
C THR A 196 -16.29 -15.63 16.38
N SER A 197 -16.24 -16.87 16.87
CA SER A 197 -15.64 -17.18 18.18
C SER A 197 -14.10 -17.13 18.17
N GLY A 198 -13.47 -17.20 16.99
CA GLY A 198 -12.01 -17.30 16.85
C GLY A 198 -11.42 -18.62 17.37
N ALA A 199 -12.22 -19.65 17.59
CA ALA A 199 -11.77 -20.89 18.23
C ALA A 199 -10.71 -21.64 17.40
N ALA A 200 -10.80 -21.60 16.07
CA ALA A 200 -9.78 -22.15 15.19
C ALA A 200 -8.58 -21.21 15.04
N VAL A 201 -8.82 -19.91 14.77
CA VAL A 201 -7.75 -18.90 14.60
C VAL A 201 -6.88 -18.76 15.84
N SER A 202 -7.47 -18.85 17.05
CA SER A 202 -6.72 -18.77 18.32
C SER A 202 -5.68 -19.88 18.53
N ARG A 203 -5.70 -20.95 17.71
CA ARG A 203 -4.71 -22.02 17.71
C ARG A 203 -3.56 -21.80 16.72
N ILE A 204 -3.66 -20.76 15.90
CA ILE A 204 -2.63 -20.41 14.92
C ILE A 204 -1.50 -19.66 15.59
N ASN A 205 -0.28 -19.99 15.20
CA ASN A 205 0.93 -19.34 15.66
C ASN A 205 1.83 -19.01 14.46
N LEU A 206 1.90 -17.74 14.12
CA LEU A 206 2.80 -17.19 13.11
C LEU A 206 4.18 -17.03 13.74
N THR A 207 5.07 -17.98 13.47
CA THR A 207 6.40 -18.09 14.10
C THR A 207 7.54 -17.59 13.20
N SER A 208 7.21 -16.98 12.06
CA SER A 208 8.21 -16.33 11.19
C SER A 208 9.05 -15.34 12.01
N ALA A 209 10.36 -15.39 11.83
CA ALA A 209 11.25 -14.43 12.46
C ALA A 209 10.98 -13.03 11.88
N VAL A 210 11.11 -11.99 12.72
CA VAL A 210 11.07 -10.61 12.24
C VAL A 210 12.33 -10.35 11.44
N ALA A 211 12.18 -10.08 10.14
CA ALA A 211 13.28 -9.65 9.29
C ALA A 211 13.74 -8.24 9.65
N SER A 212 15.05 -8.02 9.56
CA SER A 212 15.66 -6.70 9.72
C SER A 212 15.33 -5.80 8.53
N GLY A 213 15.57 -4.49 8.68
CA GLY A 213 15.27 -3.56 7.60
C GLY A 213 13.77 -3.35 7.40
N GLY A 214 13.44 -2.79 6.24
CA GLY A 214 12.08 -2.59 5.74
C GLY A 214 12.02 -2.82 4.23
N GLY A 215 10.86 -2.57 3.63
CA GLY A 215 10.65 -2.73 2.21
C GLY A 215 11.51 -1.78 1.35
N ILE A 216 11.80 -2.21 0.13
CA ILE A 216 12.59 -1.44 -0.85
C ILE A 216 11.83 -0.23 -1.40
N ALA A 217 10.49 -0.28 -1.36
CA ALA A 217 9.58 0.77 -1.78
C ALA A 217 8.92 1.50 -0.59
N THR A 218 9.30 1.19 0.66
CA THR A 218 8.71 1.84 1.84
C THR A 218 9.25 3.26 2.03
N SER A 219 8.39 4.19 2.42
CA SER A 219 8.77 5.56 2.83
C SER A 219 8.57 5.77 4.33
N ALA A 220 7.45 5.31 4.90
CA ALA A 220 7.16 5.39 6.34
C ALA A 220 6.39 4.17 6.90
N GLY A 221 6.21 3.11 6.10
CA GLY A 221 5.31 2.00 6.43
C GLY A 221 3.83 2.32 6.18
N VAL A 222 2.98 1.28 6.28
CA VAL A 222 1.53 1.36 5.99
C VAL A 222 0.73 1.16 7.29
N ASP A 223 -0.28 2.00 7.50
CA ASP A 223 -1.31 1.78 8.52
C ASP A 223 -2.50 1.04 7.90
N TYR A 224 -2.84 -0.12 8.44
CA TYR A 224 -3.96 -0.94 7.99
C TYR A 224 -5.27 -0.67 8.76
N GLY A 225 -5.30 0.32 9.65
CA GLY A 225 -6.51 0.78 10.32
C GLY A 225 -7.29 -0.35 10.97
N ALA A 226 -8.56 -0.51 10.60
CA ALA A 226 -9.46 -1.54 11.13
C ALA A 226 -9.07 -2.99 10.79
N LEU A 227 -8.09 -3.21 9.89
CA LEU A 227 -7.52 -4.53 9.61
C LEU A 227 -6.31 -4.86 10.48
N THR A 228 -5.80 -3.92 11.29
CA THR A 228 -4.71 -4.19 12.25
C THR A 228 -5.03 -5.42 13.11
N GLY A 229 -4.06 -6.33 13.25
CA GLY A 229 -4.24 -7.63 13.90
C GLY A 229 -4.73 -8.77 12.99
N ARG A 230 -5.22 -8.44 11.78
CA ARG A 230 -5.61 -9.38 10.72
C ARG A 230 -4.78 -9.22 9.44
N VAL A 231 -3.65 -8.52 9.52
CA VAL A 231 -2.65 -8.45 8.45
C VAL A 231 -1.36 -9.10 8.94
N ALA A 232 -0.87 -10.11 8.21
CA ALA A 232 0.46 -10.67 8.41
C ALA A 232 1.40 -10.24 7.29
N ASP A 233 2.55 -9.68 7.65
CA ASP A 233 3.62 -9.30 6.73
C ASP A 233 4.84 -10.20 6.97
N ILE A 234 4.97 -11.22 6.11
CA ILE A 234 5.95 -12.29 6.22
C ILE A 234 7.11 -11.98 5.27
N CYS A 235 8.29 -11.80 5.85
CA CYS A 235 9.50 -11.47 5.13
C CYS A 235 10.65 -12.39 5.54
N VAL A 236 11.45 -12.83 4.56
CA VAL A 236 12.68 -13.60 4.80
C VAL A 236 13.88 -12.66 4.89
N GLU A 237 14.73 -12.85 5.89
CA GLU A 237 15.98 -12.08 6.01
C GLU A 237 16.84 -12.21 4.74
N GLY A 238 17.28 -11.06 4.21
CA GLY A 238 18.07 -10.97 2.97
C GLY A 238 17.23 -10.95 1.68
N ASP A 239 15.91 -11.05 1.77
CA ASP A 239 15.00 -10.70 0.68
C ASP A 239 14.95 -9.18 0.52
N LEU A 240 15.66 -8.65 -0.47
CA LEU A 240 15.83 -7.21 -0.64
C LEU A 240 14.48 -6.48 -0.84
N SER A 241 13.44 -7.16 -1.32
CA SER A 241 12.12 -6.57 -1.51
C SER A 241 11.52 -6.06 -0.20
N CYS A 242 11.56 -6.87 0.86
CA CYS A 242 10.90 -6.59 2.15
C CYS A 242 11.86 -6.38 3.34
N SER A 243 13.15 -6.63 3.12
CA SER A 243 14.25 -6.56 4.11
C SER A 243 15.42 -5.75 3.54
N ALA A 244 15.15 -4.65 2.85
CA ALA A 244 16.15 -3.66 2.47
C ALA A 244 16.77 -2.98 3.72
N PRO A 245 18.09 -2.66 3.71
CA PRO A 245 18.75 -2.06 4.87
C PRO A 245 18.07 -0.78 5.34
N ASP A 246 18.09 -0.52 6.65
CA ASP A 246 17.40 0.65 7.22
C ASP A 246 18.00 1.95 6.66
N ARG A 247 19.32 2.12 6.73
CA ARG A 247 20.01 3.34 6.31
C ARG A 247 20.54 3.22 4.88
N ALA A 248 19.60 3.07 3.95
CA ALA A 248 19.84 2.94 2.52
C ALA A 248 18.85 3.80 1.70
N ALA A 249 18.63 5.05 2.09
CA ALA A 249 17.64 5.91 1.43
C ALA A 249 17.84 6.05 -0.09
N MET A 250 19.08 6.19 -0.57
CA MET A 250 19.37 6.31 -2.00
C MET A 250 19.10 5.03 -2.77
N LEU A 251 19.15 3.86 -2.11
CA LEU A 251 18.71 2.61 -2.71
C LEU A 251 17.19 2.62 -2.93
N ARG A 252 16.43 3.18 -1.99
CA ARG A 252 14.97 3.35 -2.14
C ARG A 252 14.64 4.36 -3.25
N VAL A 253 15.33 5.50 -3.30
CA VAL A 253 15.21 6.45 -4.43
C VAL A 253 15.46 5.74 -5.77
N ALA A 254 16.55 4.97 -5.88
CA ALA A 254 16.85 4.24 -7.10
C ALA A 254 15.78 3.19 -7.44
N ALA A 255 15.23 2.49 -6.45
CA ALA A 255 14.15 1.54 -6.64
C ALA A 255 12.87 2.21 -7.13
N GLN A 256 12.50 3.36 -6.58
CA GLN A 256 11.31 4.11 -7.01
C GLN A 256 11.43 4.66 -8.44
N LEU A 257 12.61 5.11 -8.84
CA LEU A 257 12.89 5.48 -10.23
C LEU A 257 12.84 4.26 -11.15
N ALA A 258 13.47 3.15 -10.75
CA ALA A 258 13.46 1.91 -11.52
C ALA A 258 12.04 1.34 -11.70
N ALA A 259 11.18 1.51 -10.70
CA ALA A 259 9.78 1.08 -10.77
C ALA A 259 8.97 1.81 -11.86
N GLN A 260 9.40 3.00 -12.27
CA GLN A 260 8.75 3.80 -13.31
C GLN A 260 9.48 3.73 -14.67
N ALA A 261 10.71 3.24 -14.67
CA ALA A 261 11.58 3.25 -15.83
C ALA A 261 11.11 2.27 -16.92
N ASP A 262 11.43 2.63 -18.17
CA ASP A 262 11.37 1.73 -19.31
C ASP A 262 12.70 0.97 -19.39
N LEU A 263 12.69 -0.31 -19.03
CA LEU A 263 13.88 -1.14 -18.87
C LEU A 263 14.03 -2.18 -20.00
N ARG A 264 13.29 -2.02 -21.10
CA ARG A 264 13.26 -2.98 -22.22
C ARG A 264 14.60 -3.11 -22.93
N ASP A 265 15.35 -2.02 -23.03
CA ASP A 265 16.71 -2.02 -23.58
C ASP A 265 17.58 -0.93 -22.91
N PRO A 266 18.93 -1.02 -23.01
CA PRO A 266 19.82 -0.13 -22.30
C PRO A 266 19.70 1.36 -22.67
N ILE A 267 19.34 1.69 -23.92
CA ILE A 267 19.24 3.08 -24.37
C ILE A 267 17.94 3.69 -23.83
N ALA A 268 16.83 2.96 -23.93
CA ALA A 268 15.55 3.34 -23.34
C ALA A 268 15.66 3.50 -21.81
N ALA A 269 16.38 2.60 -21.15
CA ALA A 269 16.63 2.65 -19.71
C ALA A 269 17.36 3.93 -19.30
N VAL A 270 18.49 4.25 -19.94
CA VAL A 270 19.24 5.47 -19.60
C VAL A 270 18.43 6.75 -19.85
N ALA A 271 17.71 6.82 -20.97
CA ALA A 271 16.89 7.98 -21.30
C ALA A 271 15.71 8.17 -20.33
N SER A 272 15.03 7.07 -19.97
CA SER A 272 13.90 7.11 -19.03
C SER A 272 14.37 7.45 -17.62
N ILE A 273 15.45 6.82 -17.13
CA ILE A 273 16.05 7.11 -15.82
C ILE A 273 16.51 8.57 -15.73
N GLN A 274 17.16 9.12 -16.78
CA GLN A 274 17.56 10.52 -16.79
C GLN A 274 16.35 11.46 -16.63
N THR A 275 15.27 11.17 -17.34
CA THR A 275 14.03 11.97 -17.31
C THR A 275 13.38 11.90 -15.93
N LEU A 276 13.23 10.69 -15.38
CA LEU A 276 12.64 10.45 -14.07
C LEU A 276 13.47 11.09 -12.94
N LEU A 277 14.80 10.95 -12.97
CA LEU A 277 15.68 11.57 -12.00
C LEU A 277 15.61 13.11 -12.05
N SER A 278 15.56 13.68 -13.26
CA SER A 278 15.45 15.13 -13.43
C SER A 278 14.12 15.66 -12.88
N SER A 279 13.02 14.92 -13.10
CA SER A 279 11.70 15.25 -12.54
C SER A 279 11.73 15.19 -11.02
N ALA A 280 12.15 14.05 -10.46
CA ALA A 280 12.18 13.84 -9.01
C ALA A 280 13.04 14.89 -8.29
N LEU A 281 14.18 15.29 -8.87
CA LEU A 281 15.00 16.38 -8.31
C LEU A 281 14.30 17.74 -8.35
N GLY A 282 13.55 18.03 -9.43
CA GLY A 282 12.75 19.25 -9.54
C GLY A 282 11.58 19.28 -8.56
N ASP A 283 10.90 18.15 -8.39
CA ASP A 283 9.79 17.97 -7.46
C ASP A 283 10.28 18.11 -6.02
N ALA A 284 11.37 17.41 -5.66
CA ALA A 284 12.02 17.53 -4.35
C ALA A 284 12.47 18.98 -4.08
N TRP A 285 13.05 19.66 -5.08
CA TRP A 285 13.47 21.05 -4.92
C TRP A 285 12.29 21.98 -4.64
N THR A 286 11.19 21.81 -5.37
CA THR A 286 9.96 22.59 -5.17
C THR A 286 9.45 22.43 -3.75
N THR A 287 9.33 21.19 -3.27
CA THR A 287 8.89 20.90 -1.90
C THR A 287 9.85 21.44 -0.84
N VAL A 288 11.17 21.26 -1.03
CA VAL A 288 12.20 21.77 -0.10
C VAL A 288 12.11 23.28 0.05
N VAL A 289 11.95 24.02 -1.06
CA VAL A 289 11.83 25.49 -1.02
C VAL A 289 10.58 25.93 -0.25
N LEU A 290 9.45 25.23 -0.45
CA LEU A 290 8.18 25.57 0.17
C LEU A 290 8.15 25.27 1.67
N ASP A 291 8.72 24.14 2.07
CA ASP A 291 8.48 23.59 3.40
C ASP A 291 9.66 23.72 4.37
N ASP A 292 10.90 23.73 3.87
CA ASP A 292 12.09 23.55 4.72
C ASP A 292 12.84 24.87 5.02
N PHE A 293 12.51 25.95 4.30
CA PHE A 293 13.08 27.28 4.58
C PHE A 293 12.14 28.11 5.46
N GLN A 294 12.64 28.62 6.58
CA GLN A 294 11.92 29.55 7.44
C GLN A 294 12.45 30.97 7.20
N ILE A 295 11.56 31.87 6.76
CA ILE A 295 11.89 33.27 6.48
C ILE A 295 11.37 34.11 7.65
N GLY A 296 12.28 34.84 8.31
CA GLY A 296 11.97 35.80 9.37
C GLY A 296 12.35 37.23 8.98
N PRO A 297 12.11 38.22 9.85
CA PRO A 297 12.51 39.61 9.58
C PRO A 297 14.02 39.72 9.36
N GLY A 298 14.45 39.88 8.10
CA GLY A 298 15.86 40.01 7.71
C GLY A 298 16.72 38.76 7.94
N THR A 299 16.12 37.59 8.18
CA THR A 299 16.81 36.34 8.48
C THR A 299 16.20 35.16 7.75
N ILE A 300 17.01 34.14 7.46
CA ILE A 300 16.57 32.88 6.85
C ILE A 300 17.28 31.74 7.57
N ALA A 301 16.56 30.66 7.83
CA ALA A 301 17.12 29.41 8.30
C ALA A 301 16.59 28.23 7.48
N TYR A 302 17.44 27.22 7.29
CA TYR A 302 17.01 25.93 6.79
C TYR A 302 16.66 25.05 7.99
N VAL A 303 15.37 24.78 8.18
CA VAL A 303 14.79 24.01 9.28
C VAL A 303 13.82 23.00 8.67
N PRO A 304 14.33 21.84 8.23
CA PRO A 304 13.54 20.93 7.42
C PRO A 304 12.46 20.24 8.24
N ALA A 305 11.27 20.08 7.65
CA ALA A 305 10.18 19.30 8.25
C ALA A 305 10.38 17.79 8.05
N ALA A 306 11.16 17.40 7.03
CA ALA A 306 11.54 16.02 6.72
C ALA A 306 13.00 15.96 6.26
N SER A 307 13.68 14.82 6.42
CA SER A 307 15.08 14.71 5.96
C SER A 307 15.18 14.84 4.44
N LEU A 308 16.37 15.23 3.94
CA LEU A 308 16.62 15.26 2.49
C LEU A 308 16.41 13.88 1.84
N ALA A 309 16.76 12.82 2.55
CA ALA A 309 16.51 11.44 2.12
C ALA A 309 15.01 11.18 1.91
N GLN A 310 14.17 11.63 2.86
CA GLN A 310 12.72 11.51 2.75
C GLN A 310 12.20 12.31 1.55
N ARG A 311 12.60 13.58 1.42
CA ARG A 311 12.20 14.46 0.28
C ARG A 311 12.53 13.83 -1.08
N LEU A 312 13.72 13.25 -1.22
CA LEU A 312 14.15 12.56 -2.44
C LEU A 312 13.38 11.26 -2.68
N THR A 313 13.10 10.50 -1.63
CA THR A 313 12.35 9.23 -1.73
C THR A 313 10.91 9.51 -2.13
N ASP A 314 10.25 10.48 -1.49
CA ASP A 314 8.88 10.86 -1.79
C ASP A 314 8.75 11.41 -3.22
N ALA A 315 9.67 12.28 -3.65
CA ALA A 315 9.67 12.82 -5.00
C ALA A 315 9.97 11.78 -6.09
N ALA A 316 10.68 10.71 -5.74
CA ALA A 316 10.92 9.59 -6.66
C ALA A 316 9.76 8.60 -6.70
N ASP A 317 8.88 8.58 -5.70
CA ASP A 317 7.75 7.65 -5.60
C ASP A 317 6.55 8.11 -6.43
N SER A 318 6.15 7.31 -7.42
CA SER A 318 4.98 7.60 -8.27
C SER A 318 3.64 7.70 -7.54
N ARG A 319 3.57 7.22 -6.30
CA ARG A 319 2.37 7.30 -5.45
C ARG A 319 2.25 8.64 -4.76
N THR A 320 3.34 9.41 -4.67
CA THR A 320 3.33 10.77 -4.17
C THR A 320 2.92 11.72 -5.31
N PRO A 321 1.87 12.53 -5.14
CA PRO A 321 1.52 13.53 -6.14
C PRO A 321 2.66 14.53 -6.36
N ALA A 322 3.04 14.76 -7.62
CA ALA A 322 4.02 15.78 -7.97
C ALA A 322 3.47 17.20 -7.71
N PRO A 323 4.32 18.17 -7.36
CA PRO A 323 3.91 19.56 -7.19
C PRO A 323 3.21 20.13 -8.42
N GLY A 324 2.07 20.78 -8.21
CA GLY A 324 1.29 21.42 -9.26
C GLY A 324 1.90 22.76 -9.76
N PRO A 325 1.39 23.32 -10.87
CA PRO A 325 1.92 24.58 -11.43
C PRO A 325 1.89 25.76 -10.45
N ALA A 326 0.90 25.81 -9.56
CA ALA A 326 0.80 26.85 -8.54
C ALA A 326 1.88 26.72 -7.46
N GLU A 327 2.21 25.50 -7.04
CA GLU A 327 3.27 25.22 -6.07
C GLU A 327 4.64 25.54 -6.66
N ILE A 328 4.87 25.19 -7.93
CA ILE A 328 6.09 25.55 -8.68
C ILE A 328 6.24 27.07 -8.76
N ALA A 329 5.17 27.81 -9.09
CA ALA A 329 5.20 29.27 -9.12
C ALA A 329 5.46 29.88 -7.73
N ALA A 330 4.85 29.32 -6.68
CA ALA A 330 5.06 29.74 -5.30
C ALA A 330 6.50 29.46 -4.83
N ALA A 331 7.07 28.30 -5.18
CA ALA A 331 8.47 27.97 -4.89
C ALA A 331 9.42 28.96 -5.58
N ASN A 332 9.19 29.29 -6.86
CA ASN A 332 10.00 30.28 -7.57
C ASN A 332 9.93 31.67 -6.90
N ALA A 333 8.74 32.11 -6.50
CA ALA A 333 8.56 33.38 -5.79
C ALA A 333 9.26 33.37 -4.42
N ARG A 334 9.10 32.29 -3.66
CA ARG A 334 9.76 32.10 -2.35
C ARG A 334 11.27 32.05 -2.49
N TRP A 335 11.80 31.42 -3.54
CA TRP A 335 13.23 31.40 -3.83
C TRP A 335 13.78 32.80 -4.15
N ALA A 336 13.02 33.63 -4.86
CA ALA A 336 13.39 35.02 -5.09
C ALA A 336 13.43 35.84 -3.79
N GLU A 337 12.48 35.62 -2.88
CA GLU A 337 12.46 36.22 -1.54
C GLU A 337 13.66 35.76 -0.69
N ILE A 338 13.97 34.46 -0.70
CA ILE A 338 15.14 33.89 -0.04
C ILE A 338 16.41 34.59 -0.54
N SER A 339 16.58 34.65 -1.86
CA SER A 339 17.74 35.27 -2.50
C SER A 339 17.87 36.76 -2.14
N ALA A 340 16.75 37.49 -2.14
CA ALA A 340 16.74 38.91 -1.78
C ALA A 340 17.12 39.14 -0.30
N THR A 341 16.62 38.30 0.61
CA THR A 341 16.91 38.42 2.04
C THR A 341 18.37 38.09 2.36
N VAL A 342 18.95 37.07 1.70
CA VAL A 342 20.40 36.76 1.80
C VAL A 342 21.24 37.93 1.27
N ALA A 343 20.87 38.50 0.12
CA ALA A 343 21.58 39.64 -0.46
C ALA A 343 21.54 40.88 0.44
N ALA A 344 20.41 41.12 1.12
CA ALA A 344 20.24 42.25 2.03
C ALA A 344 20.99 42.09 3.36
N ASN A 345 21.10 40.86 3.88
CA ASN A 345 21.66 40.61 5.22
C ASN A 345 22.63 39.40 5.24
N PRO A 346 23.72 39.41 4.46
CA PRO A 346 24.56 38.22 4.26
C PRO A 346 25.23 37.73 5.56
N LEU A 347 25.68 38.66 6.42
CA LEU A 347 26.40 38.31 7.65
C LEU A 347 25.52 37.61 8.70
N THR A 348 24.22 37.87 8.70
CA THR A 348 23.27 37.27 9.65
C THR A 348 22.54 36.06 9.08
N THR A 349 22.44 35.93 7.75
CA THR A 349 21.72 34.84 7.06
C THR A 349 22.62 33.68 6.67
N LEU A 350 23.84 33.93 6.16
CA LEU A 350 24.69 32.88 5.61
C LEU A 350 25.15 31.87 6.68
N PRO A 351 25.61 32.27 7.89
CA PRO A 351 26.06 31.29 8.88
C PRO A 351 24.97 30.29 9.34
N PRO A 352 23.76 30.71 9.78
CA PRO A 352 22.73 29.75 10.19
C PRO A 352 22.22 28.90 9.01
N LEU A 353 22.14 29.47 7.81
CA LEU A 353 21.79 28.73 6.60
C LEU A 353 22.83 27.64 6.28
N ALA A 354 24.12 27.99 6.28
CA ALA A 354 25.20 27.03 6.05
C ALA A 354 25.22 25.92 7.10
N ALA A 355 24.96 26.25 8.37
CA ALA A 355 24.86 25.27 9.45
C ALA A 355 23.68 24.30 9.24
N GLY A 356 22.49 24.81 8.93
CA GLY A 356 21.30 24.00 8.67
C GLY A 356 21.48 23.08 7.47
N LEU A 357 22.00 23.61 6.34
CA LEU A 357 22.29 22.80 5.15
C LEU A 357 23.37 21.75 5.43
N SER A 358 24.42 22.09 6.15
CA SER A 358 25.48 21.14 6.52
C SER A 358 24.95 20.01 7.41
N ALA A 359 24.05 20.32 8.36
CA ALA A 359 23.39 19.32 9.19
C ALA A 359 22.50 18.39 8.35
N ALA A 360 21.75 18.94 7.40
CA ALA A 360 20.90 18.16 6.49
C ALA A 360 21.72 17.23 5.58
N TRP A 361 22.85 17.71 5.05
CA TRP A 361 23.80 16.88 4.31
C TRP A 361 24.42 15.78 5.19
N GLY A 362 24.79 16.11 6.43
CA GLY A 362 25.28 15.12 7.40
C GLY A 362 24.24 14.03 7.68
N GLN A 363 22.97 14.41 7.83
CA GLN A 363 21.87 13.46 7.99
C GLN A 363 21.68 12.59 6.75
N LEU A 364 21.73 13.17 5.54
CA LEU A 364 21.64 12.39 4.30
C LEU A 364 22.75 11.33 4.19
N VAL A 365 23.97 11.65 4.62
CA VAL A 365 25.06 10.66 4.70
C VAL A 365 24.75 9.58 5.74
N ALA A 366 24.24 9.95 6.91
CA ALA A 366 23.85 9.01 7.96
C ALA A 366 22.70 8.08 7.52
N ASP A 367 21.72 8.60 6.77
CA ASP A 367 20.58 7.87 6.18
C ASP A 367 21.00 6.86 5.09
N ASN A 368 22.28 6.88 4.70
CA ASN A 368 22.87 6.01 3.68
C ASN A 368 24.08 5.21 4.18
N ALA A 369 24.34 5.23 5.47
CA ALA A 369 25.56 4.63 6.02
C ALA A 369 25.60 3.10 5.89
N ASP A 370 24.48 2.42 5.65
CA ASP A 370 24.48 0.97 5.39
C ASP A 370 24.94 0.64 3.96
N LEU A 371 24.87 1.58 3.02
CA LEU A 371 25.31 1.37 1.63
C LEU A 371 26.83 1.20 1.50
N ILE A 372 27.58 1.79 2.43
CA ILE A 372 29.05 1.73 2.46
C ILE A 372 29.58 0.69 3.44
N ASP A 373 28.71 -0.02 4.16
CA ASP A 373 29.10 -1.06 5.11
C ASP A 373 29.13 -2.44 4.41
N PRO A 374 30.32 -3.03 4.17
CA PRO A 374 30.42 -4.34 3.55
C PRO A 374 29.75 -5.46 4.38
N ALA A 375 29.65 -5.32 5.71
CA ALA A 375 29.00 -6.30 6.56
C ALA A 375 27.49 -6.36 6.30
N VAL A 376 26.88 -5.24 5.91
CA VAL A 376 25.47 -5.20 5.49
C VAL A 376 25.28 -6.04 4.22
N TRP A 377 26.14 -5.87 3.23
CA TRP A 377 26.04 -6.56 1.94
C TRP A 377 26.21 -8.08 2.02
N LEU A 378 26.90 -8.59 3.06
CA LEU A 378 26.98 -10.03 3.31
C LEU A 378 25.64 -10.69 3.61
N ARG A 379 24.60 -9.93 3.98
CA ARG A 379 23.24 -10.45 4.15
C ARG A 379 22.50 -10.69 2.82
N TYR A 380 22.96 -10.07 1.74
CA TYR A 380 22.30 -10.05 0.43
C TYR A 380 23.08 -10.82 -0.64
N THR A 381 23.87 -11.82 -0.25
CA THR A 381 24.69 -12.60 -1.20
C THR A 381 23.86 -13.52 -2.11
N ASP A 382 22.59 -13.77 -1.76
CA ASP A 382 21.69 -14.67 -2.51
C ASP A 382 20.26 -14.12 -2.53
N ILE A 383 20.11 -12.88 -2.99
CA ILE A 383 18.79 -12.22 -3.12
C ILE A 383 17.79 -13.11 -3.88
N PRO A 384 18.12 -13.73 -5.04
CA PRO A 384 17.14 -14.52 -5.78
C PRO A 384 16.59 -15.72 -4.98
N ALA A 385 17.44 -16.45 -4.25
CA ALA A 385 16.97 -17.57 -3.44
C ALA A 385 16.18 -17.11 -2.22
N ARG A 386 16.55 -15.98 -1.59
CA ARG A 386 15.77 -15.41 -0.47
C ARG A 386 14.39 -14.95 -0.93
N HIS A 387 14.33 -14.29 -2.07
CA HIS A 387 13.07 -13.77 -2.64
C HIS A 387 12.13 -14.90 -3.08
N THR A 388 12.63 -15.94 -3.74
CA THR A 388 11.80 -17.04 -4.27
C THR A 388 11.60 -18.21 -3.32
N GLY A 389 12.31 -18.22 -2.19
CA GLY A 389 12.44 -19.38 -1.30
C GLY A 389 11.29 -19.62 -0.33
N TYR A 390 10.23 -18.81 -0.30
CA TYR A 390 9.15 -18.88 0.71
C TYR A 390 8.48 -20.26 0.81
N VAL A 391 8.31 -20.96 -0.31
CA VAL A 391 7.77 -22.31 -0.34
C VAL A 391 8.77 -23.31 0.26
N ALA A 392 10.01 -23.30 -0.23
CA ALA A 392 11.05 -24.25 0.16
C ALA A 392 11.50 -24.10 1.63
N SER A 393 11.38 -22.89 2.17
CA SER A 393 11.70 -22.57 3.57
C SER A 393 10.52 -22.74 4.53
N GLY A 394 9.33 -23.11 4.02
CA GLY A 394 8.15 -23.40 4.84
C GLY A 394 7.39 -22.18 5.35
N HIS A 395 7.72 -20.97 4.89
CA HIS A 395 7.05 -19.74 5.34
C HIS A 395 5.58 -19.64 4.92
N ILE A 396 5.15 -20.42 3.93
CA ILE A 396 3.74 -20.45 3.49
C ILE A 396 2.81 -21.27 4.39
N ALA A 397 3.36 -22.18 5.21
CA ALA A 397 2.56 -23.16 5.95
C ALA A 397 1.66 -22.50 7.02
N SER A 398 2.18 -21.49 7.72
CA SER A 398 1.40 -20.76 8.73
C SER A 398 0.29 -19.92 8.11
N GLY A 399 0.50 -19.39 6.89
CA GLY A 399 -0.53 -18.68 6.15
C GLY A 399 -1.65 -19.62 5.68
N ALA A 400 -1.29 -20.80 5.15
CA ALA A 400 -2.28 -21.83 4.78
C ALA A 400 -3.13 -22.25 5.99
N ALA A 401 -2.49 -22.55 7.13
CA ALA A 401 -3.19 -22.92 8.35
C ALA A 401 -4.13 -21.80 8.85
N TRP A 402 -3.73 -20.53 8.73
CA TRP A 402 -4.58 -19.41 9.10
C TRP A 402 -5.82 -19.29 8.20
N LEU A 403 -5.66 -19.44 6.88
CA LEU A 403 -6.79 -19.39 5.94
C LEU A 403 -7.81 -20.50 6.22
N THR A 404 -7.34 -21.74 6.43
CA THR A 404 -8.19 -22.87 6.81
C THR A 404 -8.90 -22.61 8.15
N ALA A 405 -8.19 -22.12 9.16
CA ALA A 405 -8.78 -21.79 10.45
C ALA A 405 -9.86 -20.69 10.34
N ALA A 406 -9.59 -19.63 9.57
CA ALA A 406 -10.55 -18.57 9.33
C ALA A 406 -11.82 -19.09 8.63
N ALA A 407 -11.68 -19.97 7.63
CA ALA A 407 -12.80 -20.59 6.94
C ALA A 407 -13.69 -21.42 7.89
N HIS A 408 -13.08 -22.19 8.80
CA HIS A 408 -13.84 -22.96 9.79
C HIS A 408 -14.54 -22.09 10.84
N ASP A 409 -13.89 -21.03 11.34
CA ASP A 409 -14.50 -20.11 12.28
C ASP A 409 -15.71 -19.38 11.66
N LEU A 410 -15.62 -19.03 10.37
CA LEU A 410 -16.73 -18.45 9.59
C LEU A 410 -17.86 -19.46 9.38
N ALA A 411 -17.55 -20.70 9.04
CA ALA A 411 -18.55 -21.75 8.84
C ALA A 411 -19.32 -22.07 10.13
N GLY A 412 -18.65 -22.02 11.28
CA GLY A 412 -19.26 -22.20 12.60
C GLY A 412 -20.10 -21.02 13.09
N ALA A 413 -19.90 -19.82 12.55
CA ALA A 413 -20.70 -18.63 12.87
C ALA A 413 -22.00 -18.53 12.05
N ASN A 414 -22.07 -19.24 10.92
CA ASN A 414 -23.24 -19.30 10.04
C ASN A 414 -24.24 -20.42 10.42
N GLN A 415 -23.95 -21.17 11.49
CA GLN A 415 -24.86 -22.13 12.14
C GLN A 415 -25.48 -21.49 13.37
#